data_AF-A0A090L1Q4-F1
#
_entry.id   AF-A0A090L1Q4-F1
#
_cell.length_a   1.000
_cell.length_b   1.000
_cell.length_c   1.000
_cell.angle_alpha   90.00
_cell.angle_beta   90.00
_cell.angle_gamma   90.00
#
_symmetry.space_group_name_H-M   'P 1'
#
loop_
_entity.id
_entity.type
_entity.pdbx_description
1 polymer ?
#
loop_
_entity_poly.entity_id
_entity_poly.type
_entity_poly.pdbx_seq_one_letter_code
_entity_poly.pdbx_strand_id
1 'polypeptide(L)'
;MIVILPLISLIKCQSNDGSVLKKKACDRMANLVSTFITCQQLISILDQASGLIADGTDLNTTVSEMTSIILGSLTASQNVTAITKGAPLVFSLGISGIQKAISTLITVMTDNLMPLGEQLDSLAKMWIDDSMPRNVIVNQLYYYGLSFVTKKRIGTLFKRYKNAVGDKSFASIKSALNSLIKFNLYT
;
A
#
# COMPACT_ATOMS: atom_id res chain seq x y z
N MET A 1 12.46 -17.10 -24.89
CA MET A 1 12.31 -17.88 -23.63
C MET A 1 11.79 -17.09 -22.42
N ILE A 2 11.46 -15.79 -22.56
CA ILE A 2 11.00 -14.94 -21.44
C ILE A 2 9.47 -14.97 -21.25
N VAL A 3 8.70 -15.48 -22.23
CA VAL A 3 7.23 -15.52 -22.19
C VAL A 3 6.68 -16.74 -21.43
N ILE A 4 7.49 -17.78 -21.21
CA ILE A 4 7.03 -19.05 -20.61
C ILE A 4 6.94 -18.96 -19.08
N LEU A 5 7.81 -18.17 -18.43
CA LEU A 5 7.82 -18.00 -16.97
C LEU A 5 6.52 -17.34 -16.43
N PRO A 6 6.00 -16.24 -17.04
CA PRO A 6 4.70 -15.68 -16.67
C PRO A 6 3.53 -16.67 -16.84
N LEU A 7 3.54 -17.46 -17.93
CA LEU A 7 2.53 -18.47 -18.26
C LEU A 7 2.45 -19.62 -17.25
N ILE A 8 3.60 -20.08 -16.71
CA ILE A 8 3.62 -21.12 -15.68
C ILE A 8 3.08 -20.60 -14.33
N SER A 9 3.32 -19.33 -14.00
CA SER A 9 2.71 -18.68 -12.83
C SER A 9 1.19 -18.42 -12.98
N LEU A 10 0.71 -18.23 -14.21
CA LEU A 10 -0.72 -18.11 -14.52
C LEU A 10 -1.48 -19.40 -14.19
N ILE A 11 -0.95 -20.56 -14.58
CA ILE A 11 -1.57 -21.87 -14.33
C ILE A 11 -1.67 -22.18 -12.82
N LYS A 12 -0.68 -21.78 -12.01
CA LYS A 12 -0.70 -21.99 -10.55
C LYS A 12 -1.55 -20.98 -9.77
N CYS A 13 -1.89 -19.82 -10.35
CA CYS A 13 -2.78 -18.84 -9.72
C CYS A 13 -4.27 -19.13 -9.95
N GLN A 14 -4.61 -20.00 -10.91
CA GLN A 14 -6.00 -20.34 -11.24
C GLN A 14 -6.67 -21.26 -10.19
N SER A 15 -5.90 -22.02 -9.41
CA SER A 15 -6.43 -23.08 -8.55
C SER A 15 -6.59 -22.71 -7.07
N ASN A 16 -6.42 -21.44 -6.69
CA ASN A 16 -6.48 -21.03 -5.29
C ASN A 16 -7.22 -19.70 -5.12
N ASP A 17 -7.98 -19.54 -4.04
CA ASP A 17 -8.77 -18.35 -3.68
C ASP A 17 -7.93 -17.10 -3.32
N GLY A 18 -6.63 -17.14 -3.62
CA GLY A 18 -5.67 -16.10 -3.26
C GLY A 18 -5.28 -16.09 -1.78
N SER A 19 -5.79 -17.01 -0.94
CA SER A 19 -5.55 -17.03 0.52
C SER A 19 -4.07 -17.00 0.91
N VAL A 20 -3.22 -17.72 0.19
CA VAL A 20 -1.75 -17.73 0.41
C VAL A 20 -1.14 -16.36 0.12
N LEU A 21 -1.59 -15.67 -0.93
CA LEU A 21 -1.12 -14.33 -1.28
C LEU A 21 -1.60 -13.31 -0.24
N LYS A 22 -2.88 -13.38 0.15
CA LYS A 22 -3.47 -12.55 1.20
C LYS A 22 -2.72 -12.70 2.53
N LYS A 23 -2.41 -13.94 2.94
CA LYS A 23 -1.58 -14.20 4.13
C LYS A 23 -0.19 -13.57 4.02
N LYS A 24 0.49 -13.74 2.87
CA LYS A 24 1.80 -13.11 2.62
C LYS A 24 1.73 -11.58 2.68
N ALA A 25 0.64 -10.97 2.22
CA ALA A 25 0.42 -9.53 2.33
C ALA A 25 0.32 -9.09 3.79
N CYS A 26 -0.49 -9.80 4.59
CA CYS A 26 -0.63 -9.54 6.01
C CYS A 26 0.68 -9.71 6.77
N ASP A 27 1.38 -10.83 6.58
CA ASP A 27 2.67 -11.10 7.22
C ASP A 27 3.66 -9.99 6.86
N ARG A 28 3.65 -9.53 5.62
CA ARG A 28 4.54 -8.46 5.19
C ARG A 28 4.20 -7.11 5.79
N MET A 29 2.93 -6.72 5.78
CA MET A 29 2.47 -5.48 6.41
C MET A 29 2.81 -5.47 7.91
N ALA A 30 2.47 -6.55 8.61
CA ALA A 30 2.75 -6.72 10.03
C ALA A 30 4.25 -6.66 10.33
N ASN A 31 5.09 -7.32 9.52
CA ASN A 31 6.53 -7.38 9.78
C ASN A 31 7.29 -6.11 9.37
N LEU A 32 6.86 -5.44 8.30
CA LEU A 32 7.64 -4.38 7.65
C LEU A 32 7.08 -2.98 7.84
N VAL A 33 5.78 -2.82 8.06
CA VAL A 33 5.14 -1.50 8.03
C VAL A 33 4.40 -1.20 9.32
N SER A 34 3.45 -2.04 9.72
CA SER A 34 2.56 -1.74 10.84
C SER A 34 1.75 -2.95 11.26
N THR A 35 1.53 -3.09 12.58
CA THR A 35 0.51 -3.97 13.17
C THR A 35 -0.75 -3.20 13.57
N PHE A 36 -0.78 -1.88 13.34
CA PHE A 36 -1.92 -1.03 13.64
C PHE A 36 -3.08 -1.30 12.68
N ILE A 37 -2.79 -1.58 11.41
CA ILE A 37 -3.76 -2.09 10.44
C ILE A 37 -3.86 -3.60 10.60
N THR A 38 -5.07 -4.11 10.87
CA THR A 38 -5.29 -5.55 11.01
C THR A 38 -5.20 -6.26 9.65
N CYS A 39 -4.94 -7.56 9.66
CA CYS A 39 -4.92 -8.35 8.42
C CYS A 39 -6.26 -8.28 7.65
N GLN A 40 -7.38 -8.29 8.37
CA GLN A 40 -8.71 -8.16 7.76
C GLN A 40 -8.91 -6.81 7.07
N GLN A 41 -8.51 -5.71 7.73
CA GLN A 41 -8.56 -4.37 7.13
C GLN A 41 -7.67 -4.28 5.90
N LEU A 42 -6.44 -4.80 5.99
CA LEU A 42 -5.51 -4.83 4.85
C LEU A 42 -6.10 -5.61 3.67
N ILE A 43 -6.62 -6.80 3.90
CA ILE A 43 -7.22 -7.63 2.84
C ILE A 43 -8.42 -6.90 2.23
N SER A 44 -9.28 -6.27 3.03
CA SER A 44 -10.41 -5.49 2.53
C SER A 44 -9.96 -4.36 1.61
N ILE A 45 -8.95 -3.58 2.02
CA ILE A 45 -8.38 -2.49 1.24
C ILE A 45 -7.80 -3.02 -0.10
N LEU A 46 -7.03 -4.11 -0.04
CA LEU A 46 -6.39 -4.69 -1.22
C LEU A 46 -7.40 -5.36 -2.17
N ASP A 47 -8.42 -6.03 -1.64
CA ASP A 47 -9.50 -6.65 -2.42
C ASP A 47 -10.34 -5.59 -3.15
N GLN A 48 -10.60 -4.44 -2.51
CA GLN A 48 -11.28 -3.32 -3.16
C GLN A 48 -10.40 -2.73 -4.28
N ALA A 49 -9.13 -2.43 -3.99
CA ALA A 49 -8.22 -1.86 -4.99
C ALA A 49 -8.02 -2.78 -6.20
N SER A 50 -7.74 -4.06 -5.96
CA SER A 50 -7.57 -5.05 -7.03
C SER A 50 -8.88 -5.36 -7.76
N GLY A 51 -10.01 -5.29 -7.06
CA GLY A 51 -11.34 -5.40 -7.64
C GLY A 51 -11.62 -4.28 -8.65
N LEU A 52 -11.43 -3.02 -8.25
CA LEU A 52 -11.63 -1.85 -9.12
C LEU A 52 -10.82 -1.96 -10.42
N ILE A 53 -9.54 -2.33 -10.30
CA ILE A 53 -8.65 -2.53 -11.47
C ILE A 53 -9.13 -3.72 -12.32
N ALA A 54 -9.50 -4.84 -11.69
CA ALA A 54 -10.02 -6.02 -12.41
C ALA A 54 -11.38 -5.78 -13.08
N ASP A 55 -12.13 -4.78 -12.62
CA ASP A 55 -13.38 -4.32 -13.20
C ASP A 55 -13.17 -3.25 -14.29
N GLY A 56 -11.91 -2.90 -14.60
CA GLY A 56 -11.54 -1.93 -15.63
C GLY A 56 -11.69 -0.47 -15.21
N THR A 57 -11.79 -0.19 -13.91
CA THR A 57 -11.82 1.18 -13.38
C THR A 57 -10.49 1.87 -13.65
N ASP A 58 -10.53 3.12 -14.12
CA ASP A 58 -9.31 3.90 -14.37
C ASP A 58 -8.44 4.00 -13.10
N LEU A 59 -7.12 3.95 -13.31
CA LEU A 59 -6.14 3.98 -12.23
C LEU A 59 -6.25 5.25 -11.38
N ASN A 60 -6.51 6.42 -11.99
CA ASN A 60 -6.61 7.66 -11.23
C ASN A 60 -7.84 7.66 -10.33
N THR A 61 -8.96 7.13 -10.82
CA THR A 61 -10.18 6.95 -10.03
C THR A 61 -9.89 6.01 -8.86
N THR A 62 -9.29 4.85 -9.14
CA THR A 62 -8.91 3.86 -8.11
C THR A 62 -8.03 4.51 -7.03
N VAL A 63 -6.97 5.23 -7.41
CA VAL A 63 -6.07 5.92 -6.49
C VAL A 63 -6.79 7.00 -5.67
N SER A 64 -7.69 7.76 -6.30
CA SER A 64 -8.46 8.81 -5.61
C SER A 64 -9.37 8.26 -4.52
N GLU A 65 -9.94 7.06 -4.73
CA GLU A 65 -10.81 6.38 -3.77
C GLU A 65 -10.04 5.72 -2.62
N MET A 66 -8.78 5.33 -2.83
CA MET A 66 -7.99 4.60 -1.84
C MET A 66 -7.85 5.32 -0.50
N THR A 67 -7.75 6.66 -0.51
CA THR A 67 -7.63 7.43 0.75
C THR A 67 -8.88 7.26 1.60
N SER A 68 -10.05 7.39 0.99
CA SER A 68 -11.35 7.21 1.66
C SER A 68 -11.54 5.77 2.14
N ILE A 69 -11.15 4.79 1.32
CA ILE A 69 -11.20 3.36 1.68
C ILE A 69 -10.34 3.06 2.91
N ILE A 70 -9.09 3.55 2.92
CA ILE A 70 -8.16 3.33 4.03
C ILE A 70 -8.70 3.98 5.31
N LEU A 71 -9.13 5.24 5.24
CA LEU A 71 -9.66 5.95 6.41
C LEU A 71 -10.97 5.31 6.92
N GLY A 72 -11.86 4.92 6.00
CA GLY A 72 -13.11 4.25 6.32
C GLY A 72 -12.92 2.85 6.90
N SER A 73 -11.76 2.22 6.69
CA SER A 73 -11.45 0.90 7.26
C SER A 73 -11.08 0.97 8.76
N LEU A 74 -10.70 2.14 9.28
CA LEU A 74 -10.22 2.29 10.65
C LEU A 74 -11.39 2.29 11.64
N THR A 75 -11.23 1.57 12.75
CA THR A 75 -12.19 1.59 13.85
C THR A 75 -12.14 2.93 14.61
N ALA A 76 -13.18 3.22 15.38
CA ALA A 76 -13.18 4.40 16.26
C ALA A 76 -11.99 4.41 17.23
N SER A 77 -11.61 3.24 17.80
CA SER A 77 -10.46 3.14 18.71
C SER A 77 -9.12 3.37 18.01
N GLN A 78 -8.97 2.91 16.76
CA GLN A 78 -7.81 3.23 15.95
C GLN A 78 -7.74 4.73 15.65
N ASN A 79 -8.85 5.37 15.26
CA ASN A 79 -8.89 6.81 15.02
C ASN A 79 -8.49 7.61 16.27
N VAL A 80 -9.02 7.27 17.44
CA VAL A 80 -8.62 7.90 18.72
C VAL A 80 -7.14 7.70 19.01
N THR A 81 -6.61 6.49 18.76
CA THR A 81 -5.19 6.20 18.94
C THR A 81 -4.31 7.03 18.00
N ALA A 82 -4.68 7.13 16.72
CA ALA A 82 -3.96 7.92 15.73
C ALA A 82 -3.93 9.41 16.11
N ILE A 83 -5.06 9.97 16.55
CA ILE A 83 -5.15 11.36 17.03
C ILE A 83 -4.28 11.56 18.27
N THR A 84 -4.37 10.65 19.25
CA THR A 84 -3.62 10.76 20.51
C THR A 84 -2.11 10.70 20.29
N LYS A 85 -1.65 9.79 19.41
CA LYS A 85 -0.24 9.68 19.04
C LYS A 85 0.23 10.79 18.11
N GLY A 86 -0.68 11.38 17.33
CA GLY A 86 -0.41 12.54 16.46
C GLY A 86 -0.39 13.88 17.20
N ALA A 87 -1.07 14.02 18.33
CA ALA A 87 -1.17 15.28 19.06
C ALA A 87 0.19 15.93 19.42
N PRO A 88 1.23 15.19 19.84
CA PRO A 88 2.58 15.75 20.05
C PRO A 88 3.20 16.39 18.80
N LEU A 89 2.77 16.01 17.60
CA LEU A 89 3.23 16.63 16.35
C LEU A 89 2.74 18.07 16.21
N VAL A 90 1.62 18.42 16.84
CA VAL A 90 1.10 19.79 16.80
C VAL A 90 2.08 20.73 17.50
N PHE A 91 2.62 20.31 18.64
CA PHE A 91 3.59 21.11 19.39
C PHE A 91 4.96 21.18 18.73
N SER A 92 5.36 20.15 17.97
CA SER A 92 6.69 20.08 17.36
C SER A 92 6.76 20.61 15.93
N LEU A 93 5.68 20.49 15.15
CA LEU A 93 5.62 20.88 13.73
C LEU A 93 4.59 21.99 13.45
N GLY A 94 3.62 22.21 14.35
CA GLY A 94 2.46 23.03 14.07
C GLY A 94 1.46 22.36 13.11
N ILE A 95 0.27 22.94 12.99
CA ILE A 95 -0.79 22.42 12.09
C ILE A 95 -0.32 22.41 10.64
N SER A 96 0.29 23.52 10.18
CA SER A 96 0.82 23.62 8.81
C SER A 96 1.95 22.62 8.55
N GLY A 97 2.77 22.33 9.55
CA GLY A 97 3.84 21.32 9.44
C GLY A 97 3.29 19.90 9.35
N ILE A 98 2.22 19.58 10.09
CA ILE A 98 1.52 18.29 9.95
C ILE A 98 0.90 18.15 8.56
N GLN A 99 0.17 19.17 8.09
CA GLN A 99 -0.43 19.15 6.76
C GLN A 99 0.63 18.94 5.67
N LYS A 100 1.77 19.65 5.77
CA LYS A 100 2.90 19.45 4.87
C LYS A 100 3.48 18.04 4.95
N ALA A 101 3.60 17.47 6.15
CA ALA A 101 4.12 16.11 6.32
C ALA A 101 3.18 15.08 5.67
N ILE A 102 1.87 15.21 5.87
CA ILE A 102 0.86 14.34 5.25
C ILE A 102 0.87 14.48 3.73
N SER A 103 0.84 15.71 3.20
CA SER A 103 0.87 15.93 1.75
C SER A 103 2.15 15.39 1.12
N THR A 104 3.30 15.59 1.77
CA THR A 104 4.59 15.04 1.33
C THR A 104 4.58 13.52 1.34
N LEU A 105 3.96 12.88 2.35
CA LEU A 105 3.82 11.42 2.38
C LEU A 105 2.99 10.94 1.20
N ILE A 106 1.84 11.58 0.93
CA ILE A 106 0.97 11.25 -0.20
C ILE A 106 1.75 11.37 -1.51
N THR A 107 2.41 12.51 -1.75
CA THR A 107 3.22 12.71 -2.96
C THR A 107 4.30 11.66 -3.10
N VAL A 108 5.09 11.40 -2.06
CA VAL A 108 6.14 10.37 -2.09
C VAL A 108 5.54 8.98 -2.35
N MET A 109 4.40 8.63 -1.76
CA MET A 109 3.79 7.33 -2.04
C MET A 109 3.29 7.28 -3.50
N THR A 110 2.54 8.28 -3.95
CA THR A 110 1.99 8.35 -5.31
C THR A 110 3.08 8.31 -6.37
N ASP A 111 4.09 9.18 -6.30
CA ASP A 111 5.15 9.26 -7.31
C ASP A 111 5.93 7.95 -7.46
N ASN A 112 6.01 7.16 -6.38
CA ASN A 112 6.78 5.93 -6.34
C ASN A 112 5.97 4.66 -6.60
N LEU A 113 4.65 4.73 -6.45
CA LEU A 113 3.73 3.62 -6.66
C LEU A 113 2.95 3.76 -7.97
N MET A 114 2.78 4.97 -8.52
CA MET A 114 2.07 5.21 -9.77
C MET A 114 2.62 4.38 -10.95
N PRO A 115 3.94 4.29 -11.18
CA PRO A 115 4.46 3.46 -12.28
C PRO A 115 4.14 1.97 -12.14
N LEU A 116 4.02 1.47 -10.90
CA LEU A 116 3.54 0.11 -10.67
C LEU A 116 2.04 0.02 -11.00
N GLY A 117 1.26 0.98 -10.53
CA GLY A 117 -0.17 1.07 -10.83
C GLY A 117 -0.45 1.06 -12.34
N GLU A 118 0.29 1.86 -13.12
CA GLU A 118 0.15 1.92 -14.58
C GLU A 118 0.48 0.58 -15.25
N GLN A 119 1.52 -0.12 -14.78
CA GLN A 119 1.85 -1.45 -15.27
C GLN A 119 0.76 -2.48 -14.95
N LEU A 120 0.22 -2.44 -13.73
CA LEU A 120 -0.85 -3.35 -13.30
C LEU A 120 -2.15 -3.09 -14.06
N ASP A 121 -2.51 -1.81 -14.27
CA ASP A 121 -3.68 -1.40 -15.04
C ASP A 121 -3.56 -1.85 -16.50
N SER A 122 -2.41 -1.64 -17.14
CA SER A 122 -2.17 -2.11 -18.51
C SER A 122 -2.26 -3.63 -18.64
N LEU A 123 -1.72 -4.39 -17.68
CA LEU A 123 -1.83 -5.84 -17.65
C LEU A 123 -3.27 -6.30 -17.40
N ALA A 124 -3.99 -5.63 -16.51
CA ALA A 124 -5.38 -5.95 -16.23
C ALA A 124 -6.27 -5.75 -17.46
N LYS A 125 -6.12 -4.63 -18.17
CA LYS A 125 -6.82 -4.36 -19.44
C LYS A 125 -6.56 -5.45 -20.47
N MET A 126 -5.29 -5.84 -20.65
CA MET A 126 -4.93 -6.95 -21.54
C MET A 126 -5.60 -8.28 -21.12
N TRP A 127 -5.60 -8.60 -19.83
CA TRP A 127 -6.24 -9.84 -19.35
C TRP A 127 -7.77 -9.81 -19.47
N ILE A 128 -8.39 -8.64 -19.33
CA ILE A 128 -9.82 -8.44 -19.59
C ILE A 128 -10.12 -8.67 -21.07
N ASP A 129 -9.33 -8.10 -21.97
CA ASP A 129 -9.47 -8.29 -23.43
C ASP A 129 -9.28 -9.77 -23.83
N ASP A 130 -8.37 -10.47 -23.16
CA ASP A 130 -8.14 -11.92 -23.31
C ASP A 130 -9.22 -12.80 -22.63
N SER A 131 -10.28 -12.20 -22.08
CA SER A 131 -11.36 -12.90 -21.36
C SER A 131 -10.88 -13.74 -20.17
N MET A 132 -9.82 -13.30 -19.51
CA MET A 132 -9.32 -13.96 -18.30
C MET A 132 -10.36 -13.84 -17.16
N PRO A 133 -10.63 -14.91 -16.40
CA PRO A 133 -11.56 -14.84 -15.29
C PRO A 133 -11.14 -13.79 -14.24
N ARG A 134 -12.08 -12.97 -13.78
CA ARG A 134 -11.85 -11.86 -12.84
C ARG A 134 -11.06 -12.26 -11.57
N ASN A 135 -11.38 -13.42 -10.99
CA ASN A 135 -10.68 -13.94 -9.83
C ASN A 135 -9.19 -14.23 -10.11
N VAL A 136 -8.87 -14.64 -11.33
CA VAL A 136 -7.48 -14.88 -11.77
C VAL A 136 -6.75 -13.54 -11.92
N ILE A 137 -7.40 -12.53 -12.50
CA ILE A 137 -6.86 -11.16 -12.61
C ILE A 137 -6.52 -10.61 -11.21
N VAL A 138 -7.46 -10.69 -10.27
CA VAL A 138 -7.25 -10.27 -8.87
C VAL A 138 -6.04 -10.99 -8.24
N ASN A 139 -5.94 -12.30 -8.41
CA ASN A 139 -4.81 -13.08 -7.90
C ASN A 139 -3.46 -12.63 -8.51
N GLN A 140 -3.44 -12.32 -9.82
CA GLN A 140 -2.25 -11.78 -10.48
C GLN A 140 -1.88 -10.40 -9.94
N LEU A 141 -2.86 -9.50 -9.76
CA LEU A 141 -2.63 -8.17 -9.17
C LEU A 141 -2.01 -8.29 -7.77
N TYR A 142 -2.52 -9.21 -6.93
CA TYR A 142 -1.92 -9.53 -5.64
C TYR A 142 -0.48 -10.03 -5.77
N TYR A 143 -0.22 -10.95 -6.70
CA TYR A 143 1.11 -11.51 -6.92
C TYR A 143 2.13 -10.45 -7.34
N TYR A 144 1.80 -9.60 -8.31
CA TYR A 144 2.68 -8.54 -8.78
C TYR A 144 2.87 -7.44 -7.73
N GLY A 145 1.79 -7.03 -7.05
CA GLY A 145 1.86 -6.09 -5.93
C GLY A 145 2.78 -6.59 -4.81
N LEU A 146 2.65 -7.86 -4.42
CA LEU A 146 3.55 -8.49 -3.45
C LEU A 146 4.98 -8.58 -3.97
N SER A 147 5.19 -8.86 -5.24
CA SER A 147 6.55 -8.94 -5.79
C SER A 147 7.25 -7.58 -5.75
N PHE A 148 6.50 -6.48 -5.87
CA PHE A 148 7.03 -5.13 -5.73
C PHE A 148 7.29 -4.73 -4.28
N VAL A 149 6.35 -4.98 -3.37
CA VAL A 149 6.43 -4.55 -1.97
C VAL A 149 7.43 -5.42 -1.20
N THR A 150 8.72 -5.08 -1.31
CA THR A 150 9.82 -5.74 -0.59
C THR A 150 10.35 -4.88 0.55
N LYS A 151 11.11 -5.47 1.49
CA LYS A 151 11.80 -4.72 2.55
C LYS A 151 12.65 -3.58 2.00
N LYS A 152 13.39 -3.81 0.91
CA LYS A 152 14.21 -2.79 0.24
C LYS A 152 13.36 -1.64 -0.31
N ARG A 153 12.23 -1.94 -0.96
CA ARG A 153 11.34 -0.92 -1.53
C ARG A 153 10.66 -0.10 -0.44
N ILE A 154 10.14 -0.73 0.61
CA ILE A 154 9.56 -0.03 1.77
C ILE A 154 10.62 0.87 2.43
N GLY A 155 11.82 0.36 2.69
CA GLY A 155 12.91 1.17 3.23
C GLY A 155 13.27 2.36 2.33
N THR A 156 13.25 2.17 1.01
CA THR A 156 13.49 3.25 0.02
C THR A 156 12.40 4.32 0.08
N LEU A 157 11.12 3.93 0.21
CA LEU A 157 10.01 4.88 0.37
C LEU A 157 10.17 5.71 1.64
N PHE A 158 10.50 5.10 2.78
CA PHE A 158 10.77 5.84 4.00
C PHE A 158 11.99 6.75 3.91
N LYS A 159 13.06 6.34 3.21
CA LYS A 159 14.23 7.19 2.94
C LYS A 159 13.85 8.41 2.08
N ARG A 160 13.05 8.21 1.03
CA ARG A 160 12.52 9.29 0.18
C ARG A 160 11.63 10.25 0.97
N TYR A 161 10.73 9.70 1.80
CA TYR A 161 9.88 10.50 2.67
C TYR A 161 10.69 11.34 3.65
N LYS A 162 11.66 10.73 4.35
CA LYS A 162 12.59 11.45 5.23
C LYS A 162 13.26 12.61 4.50
N ASN A 163 13.84 12.36 3.33
CA ASN A 163 14.54 13.39 2.56
C ASN A 163 13.61 14.54 2.17
N ALA A 164 12.35 14.25 1.85
CA ALA A 164 11.37 15.26 1.45
C ALA A 164 10.84 16.12 2.61
N VAL A 165 10.59 15.53 3.79
CA VAL A 165 10.13 16.31 4.97
C VAL A 165 11.28 16.95 5.77
N GLY A 166 12.50 16.47 5.57
CA GLY A 166 13.70 16.88 6.31
C GLY A 166 13.88 16.15 7.64
N ASP A 167 15.14 16.04 8.08
CA ASP A 167 15.57 15.23 9.22
C ASP A 167 14.87 15.60 10.53
N LYS A 168 14.73 16.90 10.81
CA LYS A 168 14.07 17.40 12.03
C LYS A 168 12.60 16.97 12.08
N SER A 169 11.86 17.21 10.99
CA SER A 169 10.45 16.85 10.89
C SER A 169 10.27 15.33 10.99
N PHE A 170 11.13 14.58 10.28
CA PHE A 170 11.10 13.12 10.30
C PHE A 170 11.39 12.55 11.69
N ALA A 171 12.32 13.14 12.45
CA ALA A 171 12.61 12.71 13.83
C ALA A 171 11.38 12.87 14.74
N SER A 172 10.67 14.00 14.66
CA SER A 172 9.41 14.22 15.39
C SER A 172 8.34 13.19 15.00
N ILE A 173 8.15 12.96 13.70
CA ILE A 173 7.18 11.99 13.15
C ILE A 173 7.51 10.58 13.63
N LYS A 174 8.77 10.17 13.51
CA LYS A 174 9.25 8.86 13.97
C LYS A 174 9.00 8.69 15.46
N SER A 175 9.33 9.70 16.28
CA SER A 175 9.14 9.64 17.73
C SER A 175 7.67 9.50 18.11
N ALA A 176 6.77 10.22 17.43
CA ALA A 176 5.34 10.21 17.72
C ALA A 176 4.64 8.92 17.25
N LEU A 177 5.03 8.42 16.07
CA LEU A 177 4.30 7.34 15.38
C LEU A 177 5.01 5.99 15.41
N ASN A 178 6.15 5.83 16.09
CA ASN A 178 6.89 4.55 16.14
C ASN A 178 6.08 3.35 16.67
N SER A 179 5.05 3.60 17.50
CA SER A 179 4.14 2.57 18.00
C SER A 179 3.09 2.15 16.97
N LEU A 180 2.86 2.97 15.95
CA LEU A 180 1.89 2.72 14.88
C LEU A 180 2.58 2.25 13.59
N ILE A 181 3.76 2.78 13.29
CA ILE A 181 4.53 2.52 12.08
C ILE A 181 5.93 2.05 12.45
N LYS A 182 6.37 0.97 11.82
CA LYS A 182 7.72 0.41 11.95
C LYS A 182 8.70 1.20 11.08
N PHE A 183 9.48 2.06 11.71
CA PHE A 183 10.58 2.78 11.07
C PHE A 183 11.92 2.01 11.11
N ASN A 184 11.91 0.75 11.53
CA ASN A 184 13.10 -0.08 11.73
C ASN A 184 13.80 -0.53 10.43
N LEU A 185 13.15 -0.35 9.28
CA LEU A 185 13.72 -0.63 7.97
C LEU A 185 14.60 0.51 7.43
N TYR A 186 14.81 1.55 8.23
CA TYR A 186 15.65 2.71 7.92
C TYR A 186 17.17 2.43 8.04
N THR A 187 17.56 1.22 8.41
CA THR A 187 18.99 0.84 8.50
C THR A 187 19.72 0.85 7.15
#